data_AF-A1RQK1-F1
#
_entry.id   AF-A1RQK1-F1
#
_cell.length_a   1.000
_cell.length_b   1.000
_cell.length_c   1.000
_cell.angle_alpha   90.00
_cell.angle_beta   90.00
_cell.angle_gamma   90.00
#
_symmetry.space_group_name_H-M   'P 1'
#
loop_
_entity.id
_entity.type
_entity.pdbx_description
1 polymer ?
#
loop_
_entity_poly.entity_id
_entity_poly.type
_entity_poly.pdbx_seq_one_letter_code
_entity_poly.pdbx_strand_id
1 'polypeptide(L)'
;MHIKWLERHTRHFQQALAAFETGDEAAACYNAYVSIEALIKGALGFDPYGEVHNVKRLPALVREAFRGQPPRDVEKCAYCLERQAFSGDGATCIKCAELISEAIYQLLGRG
;
A
#
# COMPACT_ATOMS: atom_id res chain seq x y z
N MET A 1 11.43 6.73 -8.63
CA MET A 1 11.10 5.52 -7.82
C MET A 1 12.08 4.40 -8.16
N HIS A 2 12.67 3.74 -7.15
CA HIS A 2 13.59 2.61 -7.37
C HIS A 2 12.82 1.34 -7.81
N ILE A 3 13.34 0.59 -8.79
CA ILE A 3 12.64 -0.56 -9.40
C ILE A 3 12.23 -1.64 -8.39
N LYS A 4 13.04 -1.88 -7.35
CA LYS A 4 12.73 -2.86 -6.30
C LYS A 4 11.47 -2.55 -5.49
N TRP A 5 11.11 -1.28 -5.32
CA TRP A 5 9.85 -0.94 -4.68
C TRP A 5 8.66 -1.31 -5.55
N LEU A 6 8.76 -1.06 -6.86
CA LEU A 6 7.74 -1.46 -7.83
C LEU A 6 7.62 -2.98 -7.92
N GLU A 7 8.73 -3.71 -8.01
CA GLU A 7 8.72 -5.19 -7.99
C GLU A 7 8.05 -5.74 -6.73
N ARG A 8 8.37 -5.18 -5.55
CA ARG A 8 7.76 -5.59 -4.28
C ARG A 8 6.26 -5.29 -4.25
N HIS A 9 5.86 -4.09 -4.65
CA HIS A 9 4.46 -3.70 -4.77
C HIS A 9 3.69 -4.67 -5.66
N THR A 10 4.16 -4.90 -6.90
CA THR A 10 3.50 -5.76 -7.89
C THR A 10 3.39 -7.20 -7.40
N ARG A 11 4.47 -7.77 -6.86
CA ARG A 11 4.47 -9.15 -6.36
C ARG A 11 3.45 -9.33 -5.23
N HIS A 12 3.46 -8.44 -4.24
CA HIS A 12 2.52 -8.56 -3.13
C HIS A 12 1.08 -8.28 -3.57
N PHE A 13 0.85 -7.37 -4.52
CA PHE A 13 -0.51 -7.16 -5.02
C PHE A 13 -1.06 -8.41 -5.75
N GLN A 14 -0.23 -9.06 -6.58
CA GLN A 14 -0.60 -10.33 -7.22
C GLN A 14 -0.88 -11.44 -6.19
N GLN A 15 -0.07 -11.51 -5.12
CA GLN A 15 -0.32 -12.44 -4.02
C GLN A 15 -1.61 -12.14 -3.26
N ALA A 16 -1.97 -10.86 -3.11
CA ALA A 16 -3.23 -10.47 -2.48
C ALA A 16 -4.44 -10.95 -3.29
N LEU A 17 -4.40 -10.77 -4.61
CA LEU A 17 -5.45 -11.24 -5.52
C LEU A 17 -5.56 -12.77 -5.49
N ALA A 18 -4.44 -13.48 -5.62
CA ALA A 18 -4.43 -14.94 -5.59
C ALA A 18 -4.97 -15.51 -4.26
N ALA A 19 -4.61 -14.89 -3.13
CA ALA A 19 -5.12 -15.29 -1.82
C ALA A 19 -6.64 -15.08 -1.69
N PHE A 20 -7.15 -13.96 -2.21
CA PHE A 20 -8.58 -13.69 -2.22
C PHE A 20 -9.35 -14.70 -3.08
N GLU A 21 -8.81 -15.06 -4.25
CA GLU A 21 -9.39 -16.10 -5.12
C GLU A 21 -9.46 -17.48 -4.45
N THR A 22 -8.54 -17.79 -3.53
CA THR A 22 -8.56 -19.04 -2.77
C THR A 22 -9.30 -18.94 -1.43
N GLY A 23 -9.94 -17.80 -1.14
CA GLY A 23 -10.68 -17.56 0.11
C GLY A 23 -9.81 -17.32 1.34
N ASP A 24 -8.51 -17.06 1.18
CA ASP A 24 -7.60 -16.67 2.27
C ASP A 24 -7.63 -15.14 2.44
N GLU A 25 -8.69 -14.67 3.08
CA GLU A 25 -8.94 -13.24 3.33
C GLU A 25 -7.82 -12.56 4.13
N ALA A 26 -7.25 -13.29 5.11
CA ALA A 26 -6.17 -12.78 5.93
C ALA A 26 -4.89 -12.55 5.12
N ALA A 27 -4.50 -13.53 4.30
CA ALA A 27 -3.37 -13.38 3.40
C ALA A 27 -3.62 -12.31 2.33
N ALA A 28 -4.86 -12.16 1.84
CA ALA A 28 -5.24 -11.10 0.92
C ALA A 28 -5.00 -9.72 1.54
N CYS A 29 -5.52 -9.49 2.75
CA CYS A 29 -5.34 -8.22 3.46
C CYS A 29 -3.88 -7.92 3.81
N TYR A 30 -3.12 -8.92 4.28
CA TYR A 30 -1.71 -8.74 4.60
C TYR A 30 -0.91 -8.32 3.36
N ASN A 31 -1.09 -9.04 2.24
CA ASN A 31 -0.37 -8.75 1.01
C ASN A 31 -0.79 -7.41 0.39
N ALA A 32 -2.08 -7.05 0.48
CA ALA A 32 -2.55 -5.73 0.08
C ALA A 32 -1.87 -4.61 0.89
N TYR A 33 -1.77 -4.76 2.22
CA TYR A 33 -1.04 -3.81 3.07
C TYR A 33 0.43 -3.67 2.66
N VAL A 34 1.16 -4.79 2.54
CA VAL A 34 2.59 -4.79 2.21
C VAL A 34 2.84 -4.18 0.83
N SER A 35 1.95 -4.46 -0.11
CA SER A 35 2.00 -3.90 -1.46
C SER A 35 1.94 -2.37 -1.45
N ILE A 36 1.03 -1.78 -0.68
CA ILE A 36 0.86 -0.33 -0.60
C ILE A 36 1.97 0.34 0.18
N GLU A 37 2.42 -0.29 1.27
CA GLU A 37 3.58 0.21 2.01
C GLU A 37 4.82 0.32 1.10
N ALA A 38 5.06 -0.71 0.27
CA ALA A 38 6.16 -0.73 -0.68
C ALA A 38 6.04 0.38 -1.74
N LEU A 39 4.84 0.56 -2.30
CA LEU A 39 4.59 1.60 -3.31
C LEU A 39 4.85 3.00 -2.75
N ILE A 40 4.34 3.30 -1.56
CA ILE A 40 4.49 4.62 -0.95
C ILE A 40 5.95 4.88 -0.56
N LYS A 41 6.65 3.91 0.04
CA LYS A 41 8.09 4.02 0.32
C LYS A 41 8.88 4.31 -0.96
N GLY A 42 8.52 3.65 -2.07
CA GLY A 42 9.10 3.90 -3.38
C GLY A 42 8.81 5.30 -3.94
N ALA A 43 7.59 5.81 -3.73
CA ALA A 43 7.20 7.16 -4.13
C ALA A 43 7.92 8.24 -3.31
N LEU A 44 8.16 7.99 -2.02
CA LEU A 44 8.87 8.88 -1.11
C LEU A 44 10.40 8.81 -1.25
N GLY A 45 10.93 7.91 -2.09
CA GLY A 45 12.37 7.82 -2.36
C GLY A 45 13.19 7.09 -1.29
N PHE A 46 12.54 6.28 -0.45
CA PHE A 46 13.22 5.47 0.56
C PHE A 46 14.19 4.49 -0.11
N ASP A 47 15.31 4.20 0.54
CA ASP A 47 16.23 3.15 0.07
C ASP A 47 15.61 1.75 0.31
N PRO A 48 15.41 0.92 -0.73
CA PRO A 48 14.89 -0.44 -0.57
C PRO A 48 15.77 -1.39 0.25
N TYR A 49 17.03 -1.01 0.51
CA TYR A 49 18.00 -1.78 1.28
C TYR A 49 18.43 -1.11 2.59
N GLY A 50 18.13 0.18 2.77
CA GLY A 50 18.81 1.05 3.76
C GLY A 50 18.01 1.48 4.99
N GLU A 51 16.70 1.23 5.07
CA GLU A 51 15.84 1.88 6.09
C GLU A 51 15.03 0.91 6.97
N VAL A 52 15.71 -0.08 7.56
CA VAL A 52 15.07 -1.10 8.42
C VAL A 52 14.46 -0.50 9.70
N HIS A 53 14.89 0.70 10.11
CA HIS A 53 14.46 1.35 11.35
C HIS A 53 13.30 2.34 11.19
N ASN A 54 12.88 2.64 9.95
CA ASN A 54 11.87 3.66 9.68
C ASN A 54 10.47 3.03 9.67
N VAL A 55 9.98 2.66 10.86
CA VAL A 55 8.66 2.03 11.05
C VAL A 55 7.58 3.10 11.12
N LYS A 56 7.27 3.72 9.98
CA LYS A 56 6.13 4.64 9.86
C LYS A 56 4.85 3.85 9.61
N ARG A 57 3.78 4.24 10.32
CA ARG A 57 2.41 3.76 10.12
C ARG A 57 1.92 4.11 8.72
N LEU A 58 1.10 3.26 8.10
CA LEU A 58 0.65 3.44 6.72
C LEU A 58 -0.09 4.79 6.48
N PRO A 59 -0.99 5.26 7.38
CA PRO A 59 -1.59 6.58 7.23
C PRO A 59 -0.58 7.72 7.27
N ALA A 60 0.50 7.59 8.05
CA ALA A 60 1.55 8.60 8.13
C ALA A 60 2.34 8.66 6.81
N LEU A 61 2.69 7.50 6.24
CA LEU A 61 3.32 7.40 4.92
C LEU A 61 2.44 8.02 3.83
N VAL A 62 1.13 7.74 3.83
CA VAL A 62 0.18 8.37 2.90
C VAL A 62 0.18 9.89 3.05
N ARG A 63 0.05 10.41 4.27
CA ARG A 63 0.07 11.86 4.48
C ARG A 63 1.35 12.50 3.95
N GLU A 64 2.50 11.88 4.19
CA GLU A 64 3.78 12.37 3.70
C GLU A 64 3.83 12.42 2.16
N ALA A 65 3.38 11.36 1.49
CA ALA A 65 3.33 11.31 0.02
C ALA A 65 2.46 12.43 -0.58
N PHE A 66 1.39 12.81 0.12
CA PHE A 66 0.48 13.88 -0.27
C PHE A 66 0.78 15.23 0.39
N ARG A 67 2.00 15.45 0.93
CA ARG A 67 2.40 16.71 1.58
C ARG A 67 1.42 17.19 2.66
N GLY A 68 0.84 16.24 3.39
CA GLY A 68 -0.11 16.46 4.48
C GLY A 68 -1.59 16.51 4.07
N GLN A 69 -1.91 16.49 2.77
CA GLN A 69 -3.29 16.67 2.27
C GLN A 69 -3.73 15.53 1.33
N PRO A 70 -3.80 14.28 1.80
CA PRO A 70 -4.32 13.18 1.00
C PRO A 70 -5.82 13.35 0.73
N PRO A 71 -6.35 12.83 -0.41
CA PRO A 71 -7.78 12.69 -0.61
C PRO A 71 -8.40 11.87 0.54
N ARG A 72 -9.61 12.25 0.96
CA ARG A 72 -10.28 11.66 2.12
C ARG A 72 -10.40 10.13 2.04
N ASP A 73 -10.72 9.62 0.86
CA ASP A 73 -10.89 8.17 0.66
C ASP A 73 -9.56 7.42 0.68
N VAL A 74 -8.48 8.04 0.18
CA VAL A 74 -7.11 7.50 0.24
C VAL A 74 -6.66 7.38 1.70
N GLU A 75 -6.87 8.44 2.49
CA GLU A 75 -6.53 8.41 3.92
C GLU A 75 -7.36 7.36 4.67
N LYS A 76 -8.66 7.31 4.43
CA LYS A 76 -9.55 6.29 5.03
C LYS A 76 -9.09 4.87 4.69
N CYS A 77 -8.71 4.63 3.44
CA CYS A 77 -8.21 3.32 3.02
C CYS A 77 -6.87 2.96 3.66
N ALA A 78 -5.99 3.95 3.89
CA ALA A 78 -4.74 3.72 4.61
C ALA A 78 -4.98 3.24 6.05
N TYR A 79 -5.92 3.89 6.75
CA TYR A 79 -6.36 3.43 8.08
C TYR A 79 -7.03 2.07 8.04
N CYS A 80 -7.80 1.80 6.99
CA CYS A 80 -8.48 0.50 6.81
C CYS A 80 -7.46 -0.63 6.67
N LEU A 81 -6.53 -0.52 5.72
CA LEU A 81 -5.50 -1.52 5.48
C LEU A 81 -4.64 -1.78 6.72
N GLU A 82 -4.24 -0.73 7.43
CA GLU A 82 -3.43 -0.89 8.64
C GLU A 82 -4.17 -1.60 9.78
N ARG A 83 -5.48 -1.36 9.95
CA ARG A 83 -6.28 -2.04 10.97
C ARG A 83 -6.64 -3.47 10.58
N GLN A 84 -6.84 -3.72 9.29
CA GLN A 84 -7.41 -4.97 8.78
C GLN A 84 -6.36 -5.98 8.29
N ALA A 85 -5.08 -5.63 8.30
CA ALA A 85 -3.98 -6.45 7.75
C ALA A 85 -3.95 -7.93 8.20
N PHE A 86 -4.63 -8.30 9.29
CA PHE A 86 -4.64 -9.67 9.82
C PHE A 86 -6.03 -10.27 10.10
N SER A 87 -7.14 -9.57 9.78
CA SER A 87 -8.51 -10.04 10.11
C SER A 87 -9.62 -9.39 9.29
N GLY A 88 -9.26 -8.69 8.20
CA GLY A 88 -10.20 -7.94 7.39
C GLY A 88 -11.01 -8.78 6.41
N ASP A 89 -11.94 -8.08 5.77
CA ASP A 89 -12.59 -8.51 4.54
C ASP A 89 -11.63 -8.26 3.37
N GLY A 90 -11.11 -9.31 2.73
CA GLY A 90 -10.10 -9.22 1.68
C GLY A 90 -10.57 -8.44 0.46
N ALA A 91 -11.88 -8.49 0.14
CA ALA A 91 -12.47 -7.65 -0.88
C ALA A 91 -12.32 -6.15 -0.57
N THR A 92 -12.56 -5.74 0.68
CA THR A 92 -12.32 -4.37 1.15
C THR A 92 -10.83 -4.01 1.09
N CYS A 93 -9.94 -4.91 1.52
CA CYS A 93 -8.50 -4.68 1.48
C CYS A 93 -7.99 -4.48 0.05
N ILE A 94 -8.41 -5.31 -0.91
CA ILE A 94 -8.03 -5.17 -2.33
C ILE A 94 -8.51 -3.83 -2.89
N LYS A 95 -9.79 -3.48 -2.69
CA LYS A 95 -10.34 -2.21 -3.17
C LYS A 95 -9.59 -1.00 -2.61
N CYS A 96 -9.23 -1.05 -1.32
CA CYS A 96 -8.44 0.02 -0.72
C CYS A 96 -7.02 0.08 -1.27
N ALA A 97 -6.39 -1.06 -1.56
CA ALA A 97 -5.08 -1.09 -2.20
C ALA A 97 -5.13 -0.54 -3.63
N GLU A 98 -6.13 -0.89 -4.43
CA GLU A 98 -6.32 -0.33 -5.78
C GLU A 98 -6.48 1.18 -5.74
N LEU A 99 -7.37 1.69 -4.89
CA LEU A 99 -7.63 3.12 -4.75
C LEU A 99 -6.38 3.92 -4.36
N ILE A 100 -5.60 3.43 -3.39
CA ILE A 100 -4.36 4.10 -2.98
C ILE A 100 -3.32 3.99 -4.11
N SER A 101 -3.21 2.84 -4.78
CA SER A 101 -2.26 2.65 -5.87
C SER A 101 -2.50 3.63 -7.00
N GLU A 102 -3.75 3.75 -7.45
CA GLU A 102 -4.14 4.70 -8.48
C GLU A 102 -3.78 6.14 -8.07
N ALA A 103 -4.11 6.53 -6.85
CA ALA A 103 -3.82 7.88 -6.34
C ALA A 103 -2.31 8.17 -6.31
N ILE A 104 -1.48 7.20 -5.91
CA ILE A 104 -0.02 7.34 -5.92
C ILE A 104 0.53 7.39 -7.36
N TYR A 105 0.03 6.55 -8.28
CA TYR A 105 0.46 6.60 -9.68
C TYR A 105 0.11 7.93 -10.34
N GLN A 106 -1.07 8.51 -10.03
CA GLN A 106 -1.45 9.84 -10.50
C GLN A 106 -0.51 10.93 -9.96
N LEU A 107 -0.03 10.82 -8.72
CA LEU A 107 0.99 11.73 -8.19
C LEU A 107 2.32 11.61 -8.94
N LEU A 108 2.77 10.38 -9.22
CA LEU A 108 4.03 10.12 -9.92
C LEU A 108 4.00 10.52 -11.39
N GLY A 109 2.85 10.39 -12.06
CA GLY A 109 2.66 10.77 -13.46
C GLY A 109 2.39 12.26 -13.68
N ARG A 110 2.19 13.05 -12.62
CA ARG A 110 2.04 14.52 -12.64
C ARG A 110 3.34 15.25 -12.25
N GLY A 111 4.45 14.52 -12.13
CA GLY A 111 5.78 15.04 -11.78
C GLY A 111 6.64 15.35 -12.99
#